data_AF-A0AAD6L927-F1
#
_entry.id   AF-A0AAD6L927-F1
#
_cell.length_a   1.000
_cell.length_b   1.000
_cell.length_c   1.000
_cell.angle_alpha   90.00
_cell.angle_beta   90.00
_cell.angle_gamma   90.00
#
_symmetry.space_group_name_H-M   'P 1'
#
loop_
_entity.id
_entity.type
_entity.pdbx_description
1 polymer ?
#
loop_
_entity_poly.entity_id
_entity_poly.type
_entity_poly.pdbx_seq_one_letter_code
_entity_poly.pdbx_strand_id
1 'polypeptide(L)'
;MGYSTETMIYVAGSETFGGQRILIPLRANFSNTVDRTQVCTKQELSDLVGPETPLPLNPFQPPPTKTEEQLKEEWNRAGPRPRPLLPPPDRPIYQHEKEGWYGWITESDTEPDPSSVDLRNQAHRLIWDALDYIVSVEADAFFPGFHNDGSGWPDFSSLVMGHRLYESASSKTYRPDRRVLAELFNVIHDNLYHHNNRTWKRVVREHLNKSLSEDGLIRQSLLSKPTTFLSHPLPECSCRIPSAEVPKQVKGNDGRFLHGGEDECPRWMQLSQEDTRSESAVVEEGSDDNSESEYENDGVEQQESDDSRGRSGLTEIPMDQEDEWDPND
;
A
#
# COMPACT_ATOMS: atom_id res chain seq x y z
N MET A 1 19.86 0.90 -14.99
CA MET A 1 18.79 1.81 -15.42
C MET A 1 19.31 3.19 -15.83
N GLY A 2 20.59 3.51 -15.53
CA GLY A 2 21.21 4.75 -16.03
C GLY A 2 21.02 5.95 -15.12
N TYR A 3 20.26 5.78 -14.03
CA TYR A 3 20.15 6.76 -12.94
C TYR A 3 21.51 7.00 -12.28
N SER A 4 21.76 8.26 -11.94
CA SER A 4 22.94 8.70 -11.21
C SER A 4 22.86 8.21 -9.76
N THR A 5 23.99 8.15 -9.07
CA THR A 5 24.01 7.94 -7.61
C THR A 5 23.37 9.10 -6.84
N GLU A 6 23.25 10.27 -7.49
CA GLU A 6 22.56 11.46 -6.96
C GLU A 6 21.04 11.40 -7.14
N THR A 7 20.52 10.41 -7.87
CA THR A 7 19.07 10.28 -8.06
C THR A 7 18.37 10.04 -6.71
N MET A 8 17.35 10.84 -6.44
CA MET A 8 16.52 10.68 -5.25
C MET A 8 15.67 9.41 -5.39
N ILE A 9 15.74 8.55 -4.39
CA ILE A 9 14.94 7.33 -4.30
C ILE A 9 13.98 7.49 -3.14
N TYR A 10 12.69 7.62 -3.44
CA TYR A 10 11.64 7.56 -2.43
C TYR A 10 11.25 6.12 -2.16
N VAL A 11 11.30 5.70 -0.89
CA VAL A 11 10.84 4.37 -0.46
C VAL A 11 9.43 4.50 0.08
N ALA A 12 8.46 4.13 -0.75
CA ALA A 12 7.05 4.05 -0.40
C ALA A 12 6.73 2.75 0.35
N GLY A 13 5.86 2.83 1.35
CA GLY A 13 5.32 1.70 2.09
C GLY A 13 5.47 1.84 3.61
N SER A 14 4.80 0.95 4.32
CA SER A 14 4.97 0.78 5.76
C SER A 14 6.34 0.18 6.10
N GLU A 15 6.64 0.11 7.39
CA GLU A 15 7.93 -0.36 7.90
C GLU A 15 8.36 -1.66 7.23
N THR A 16 9.51 -1.61 6.52
CA THR A 16 10.03 -2.78 5.82
C THR A 16 10.30 -3.89 6.82
N PHE A 17 9.81 -5.12 6.58
CA PHE A 17 10.07 -6.25 7.47
C PHE A 17 11.57 -6.43 7.70
N GLY A 18 12.06 -6.27 8.93
CA GLY A 18 13.50 -6.23 9.29
C GLY A 18 14.10 -4.82 9.40
N GLY A 19 13.25 -3.80 9.30
CA GLY A 19 13.52 -2.39 9.56
C GLY A 19 14.51 -1.76 8.59
N GLN A 20 15.05 -0.62 9.01
CA GLN A 20 16.02 0.19 8.26
C GLN A 20 17.30 -0.57 7.87
N ARG A 21 17.60 -1.70 8.54
CA ARG A 21 18.79 -2.53 8.29
C ARG A 21 18.81 -3.13 6.88
N ILE A 22 17.65 -3.45 6.32
CA ILE A 22 17.55 -4.06 4.98
C ILE A 22 17.84 -3.04 3.88
N LEU A 23 17.65 -1.75 4.16
CA LEU A 23 17.93 -0.66 3.22
C LEU A 23 19.41 -0.24 3.23
N ILE A 24 20.26 -0.77 4.14
CA ILE A 24 21.69 -0.42 4.22
C ILE A 24 22.40 -0.58 2.85
N PRO A 25 22.27 -1.70 2.11
CA PRO A 25 22.95 -1.84 0.82
C PRO A 25 22.43 -0.86 -0.24
N LEU A 26 21.15 -0.49 -0.18
CA LEU A 26 20.56 0.50 -1.08
C LEU A 26 21.13 1.89 -0.79
N ARG A 27 21.14 2.30 0.48
CA ARG A 27 21.70 3.57 0.94
C ARG A 27 23.19 3.70 0.70
N ALA A 28 23.94 2.59 0.77
CA ALA A 28 25.36 2.58 0.44
C ALA A 28 25.63 2.88 -1.05
N ASN A 29 24.70 2.54 -1.94
CA ASN A 29 24.82 2.81 -3.38
C ASN A 29 24.14 4.12 -3.81
N PHE A 30 23.06 4.50 -3.11
CA PHE A 30 22.25 5.69 -3.38
C PHE A 30 22.05 6.44 -2.07
N SER A 31 22.89 7.44 -1.82
CA SER A 31 22.84 8.23 -0.59
C SER A 31 21.52 8.99 -0.42
N ASN A 32 20.88 9.36 -1.53
CA ASN A 32 19.65 10.14 -1.58
C ASN A 32 18.40 9.24 -1.50
N THR A 33 18.43 8.22 -0.63
CA THR A 33 17.28 7.34 -0.38
C THR A 33 16.48 7.88 0.80
N VAL A 34 15.30 8.39 0.53
CA VAL A 34 14.42 9.11 1.47
C VAL A 34 13.08 8.41 1.64
N ASP A 35 12.39 8.72 2.71
CA ASP A 35 11.01 8.30 2.99
C ASP A 35 10.18 9.51 3.47
N ARG A 36 8.88 9.34 3.69
CA ARG A 36 8.01 10.41 4.19
C ARG A 36 8.52 11.10 5.46
N THR A 37 9.22 10.39 6.34
CA THR A 37 9.73 10.96 7.60
C THR A 37 10.93 11.88 7.40
N GLN A 38 11.64 11.72 6.28
CA GLN A 38 12.75 12.58 5.88
C GLN A 38 12.30 13.73 4.98
N VAL A 39 11.22 13.55 4.23
CA VAL A 39 10.69 14.58 3.31
C VAL A 39 9.74 15.53 4.03
N CYS A 40 8.94 15.05 4.98
CA CYS A 40 7.99 15.84 5.74
C CYS A 40 8.51 16.16 7.15
N THR A 41 8.20 17.35 7.63
CA THR A 41 8.41 17.72 9.03
C THR A 41 7.40 17.01 9.94
N LYS A 42 7.75 16.88 11.24
CA LYS A 42 6.82 16.32 12.23
C LYS A 42 5.50 17.10 12.28
N GLN A 43 5.55 18.43 12.10
CA GLN A 43 4.35 19.28 12.08
C GLN A 43 3.46 18.98 10.89
N GLU A 44 4.00 18.89 9.67
CA GLU A 44 3.21 18.57 8.46
C GLU A 44 2.53 17.20 8.57
N LEU A 45 3.20 16.20 9.15
CA LEU A 45 2.61 14.89 9.37
C LEU A 45 1.49 14.94 10.43
N SER A 46 1.66 15.72 11.50
CA SER A 46 0.62 15.94 12.50
C SER A 46 -0.58 16.72 11.94
N ASP A 47 -0.34 17.73 11.12
CA ASP A 47 -1.39 18.53 10.49
C ASP A 47 -2.22 17.70 9.51
N LEU A 48 -1.59 16.74 8.83
CA LEU A 48 -2.28 15.81 7.92
C LEU A 48 -3.25 14.87 8.66
N VAL A 49 -2.87 14.38 9.83
CA VAL A 49 -3.76 13.57 10.67
C VAL A 49 -4.86 14.43 11.30
N GLY A 50 -4.52 15.66 11.64
CA GLY A 50 -5.42 16.62 12.26
C GLY A 50 -5.56 16.41 13.77
N PRO A 51 -6.43 17.19 14.43
CA PRO A 51 -6.60 17.14 15.88
C PRO A 51 -7.28 15.83 16.30
N GLU A 52 -6.60 15.07 17.17
CA GLU A 52 -7.13 13.84 17.73
C GLU A 52 -7.77 14.03 19.11
N THR A 53 -8.86 13.32 19.36
CA THR A 53 -9.44 13.24 20.70
C THR A 53 -8.51 12.44 21.63
N PRO A 54 -8.29 12.85 22.88
CA PRO A 54 -7.55 12.02 23.83
C PRO A 54 -8.26 10.68 24.02
N LEU A 55 -7.53 9.58 23.89
CA LEU A 55 -8.07 8.27 24.21
C LEU A 55 -8.19 8.13 25.73
N PRO A 56 -9.23 7.43 26.23
CA PRO A 56 -9.30 7.13 27.64
C PRO A 56 -8.07 6.33 28.05
N LEU A 57 -7.46 6.72 29.18
CA LEU A 57 -6.42 5.91 29.80
C LEU A 57 -7.00 4.51 30.03
N ASN A 58 -6.29 3.48 29.57
CA ASN A 58 -6.66 2.09 29.80
C ASN A 58 -5.78 1.54 30.94
N PRO A 59 -6.11 1.83 32.22
CA PRO A 59 -5.33 1.31 33.33
C PRO A 59 -5.41 -0.21 33.33
N PHE A 60 -4.27 -0.86 33.49
CA PHE A 60 -4.20 -2.31 33.66
C PHE A 60 -5.17 -2.77 34.74
N GLN A 61 -6.10 -3.65 34.38
CA GLN A 61 -6.95 -4.34 35.33
C GLN A 61 -6.32 -5.71 35.62
N PRO A 62 -5.89 -5.99 36.86
CA PRO A 62 -5.40 -7.32 37.18
C PRO A 62 -6.49 -8.36 36.88
N PRO A 63 -6.14 -9.53 36.34
CA PRO A 63 -7.11 -10.56 36.07
C PRO A 63 -7.86 -10.90 37.37
N PRO A 64 -9.17 -11.19 37.29
CA PRO A 64 -9.94 -11.53 38.47
C PRO A 64 -9.28 -12.72 39.17
N THR A 65 -9.08 -12.60 40.48
CA THR A 65 -8.50 -13.66 41.30
C THR A 65 -9.35 -14.92 41.16
N LYS A 66 -8.78 -15.97 40.56
CA LYS A 66 -9.46 -17.27 40.41
C LYS A 66 -9.74 -17.85 41.80
N THR A 67 -10.92 -18.43 41.99
CA THR A 67 -11.24 -19.16 43.23
C THR A 67 -10.40 -20.43 43.33
N GLU A 68 -10.17 -20.90 44.56
CA GLU A 68 -9.36 -22.09 44.83
C GLU A 68 -9.88 -23.35 44.10
N GLU A 69 -11.20 -23.44 43.89
CA GLU A 69 -11.86 -24.51 43.14
C GLU A 69 -11.53 -24.46 41.65
N GLN A 70 -11.52 -23.27 41.04
CA GLN A 70 -11.16 -23.06 39.63
C GLN A 70 -9.69 -23.40 39.40
N LEU A 71 -8.81 -23.00 40.32
CA LEU A 71 -7.39 -23.34 40.27
C LEU A 71 -7.17 -24.85 40.34
N LYS A 72 -7.90 -25.55 41.20
CA LYS A 72 -7.85 -27.03 41.30
C LYS A 72 -8.36 -27.70 40.04
N GLU A 73 -9.41 -27.19 39.41
CA GLU A 73 -9.95 -27.75 38.17
C GLU A 73 -8.98 -27.57 37.00
N GLU A 74 -8.39 -26.38 36.84
CA GLU A 74 -7.35 -26.11 35.84
C GLU A 74 -6.10 -26.96 36.07
N TRP A 75 -5.70 -27.13 37.34
CA TRP A 75 -4.58 -27.98 37.72
C TRP A 75 -4.80 -29.43 37.31
N ASN A 76 -6.00 -29.97 37.52
CA ASN A 76 -6.35 -31.34 37.18
C ASN A 76 -6.52 -31.55 35.66
N ARG A 77 -6.88 -30.50 34.92
CA ARG A 77 -7.01 -30.55 33.45
C ARG A 77 -5.67 -30.41 32.73
N ALA A 78 -4.67 -29.81 33.37
CA ALA A 78 -3.35 -29.62 32.77
C ALA A 78 -2.59 -30.96 32.62
N GLY A 79 -2.00 -31.17 31.44
CA GLY A 79 -1.20 -32.38 31.15
C GLY A 79 0.11 -32.48 31.95
N PRO A 80 0.88 -33.58 31.79
CA PRO A 80 2.12 -33.80 32.52
C PRO A 80 3.15 -32.70 32.21
N ARG A 81 3.47 -31.87 33.22
CA ARG A 81 4.43 -30.78 33.08
C ARG A 81 5.86 -31.23 33.44
N PRO A 82 6.89 -30.72 32.75
CA PRO A 82 8.28 -30.87 33.19
C PRO A 82 8.47 -30.25 34.59
N ARG A 83 9.49 -30.72 35.32
CA ARG A 83 9.78 -30.29 36.70
C ARG A 83 9.82 -28.75 36.78
N PRO A 84 9.09 -28.13 37.72
CA PRO A 84 9.03 -26.67 37.80
C PRO A 84 10.42 -26.13 38.09
N LEU A 85 10.85 -25.18 37.26
CA LEU A 85 11.96 -24.31 37.59
C LEU A 85 11.61 -23.53 38.86
N LEU A 86 12.63 -23.11 39.61
CA LEU A 86 12.40 -22.16 40.70
C LEU A 86 11.68 -20.94 40.11
N PRO A 87 10.65 -20.40 40.81
CA PRO A 87 9.98 -19.21 40.32
C PRO A 87 11.02 -18.10 40.17
N PRO A 88 10.98 -17.34 39.06
CA PRO A 88 11.82 -16.16 38.94
C PRO A 88 11.54 -15.21 40.11
N PRO A 89 12.54 -14.42 40.54
CA PRO A 89 12.32 -13.40 41.57
C PRO A 89 11.18 -12.45 41.15
N ASP A 90 10.35 -12.05 42.11
CA ASP A 90 9.26 -11.10 41.87
C ASP A 90 9.82 -9.83 41.25
N ARG A 91 9.32 -9.49 40.06
CA ARG A 91 9.59 -8.21 39.39
C ARG A 91 8.26 -7.52 39.12
N PRO A 92 8.24 -6.17 39.07
CA PRO A 92 7.07 -5.47 38.56
C PRO A 92 6.80 -5.93 37.12
N ILE A 93 5.56 -6.34 36.86
CA ILE A 93 5.08 -6.58 35.51
C ILE A 93 4.84 -5.21 34.88
N TYR A 94 5.50 -4.90 33.78
CA TYR A 94 5.32 -3.64 33.10
C TYR A 94 4.10 -3.68 32.20
N GLN A 95 3.46 -2.53 32.02
CA GLN A 95 2.25 -2.39 31.21
C GLN A 95 2.46 -2.90 29.76
N HIS A 96 3.60 -2.60 29.15
CA HIS A 96 3.95 -3.04 27.79
C HIS A 96 4.11 -4.57 27.64
N GLU A 97 4.39 -5.32 28.72
CA GLU A 97 4.51 -6.78 28.68
C GLU A 97 3.14 -7.47 28.59
N LYS A 98 2.10 -6.73 28.97
CA LYS A 98 0.69 -7.14 28.99
C LYS A 98 -0.10 -6.55 27.82
N GLU A 99 0.47 -5.58 27.12
CA GLU A 99 -0.11 -4.94 25.95
C GLU A 99 0.42 -5.55 24.65
N GLY A 100 -0.40 -5.50 23.61
CA GLY A 100 -0.05 -6.02 22.29
C GLY A 100 0.07 -7.55 22.25
N TRP A 101 0.91 -8.04 21.34
CA TRP A 101 0.98 -9.44 20.95
C TRP A 101 1.39 -10.39 22.08
N TYR A 102 2.32 -9.99 22.95
CA TYR A 102 2.82 -10.83 24.04
C TYR A 102 1.82 -10.99 25.19
N GLY A 103 1.00 -9.97 25.46
CA GLY A 103 0.00 -10.01 26.52
C GLY A 103 -1.09 -11.05 26.25
N TRP A 104 -1.70 -10.99 25.07
CA TRP A 104 -2.84 -11.86 24.76
C TRP A 104 -2.46 -13.35 24.72
N ILE A 105 -1.29 -13.71 24.15
CA ILE A 105 -0.90 -15.12 23.98
C ILE A 105 -0.80 -15.84 25.32
N THR A 106 -0.61 -15.09 26.42
CA THR A 106 -0.57 -15.64 27.78
C THR A 106 -1.94 -15.73 28.45
N GLU A 107 -2.95 -15.02 27.93
CA GLU A 107 -4.26 -14.87 28.57
C GLU A 107 -5.39 -15.60 27.81
N SER A 108 -5.34 -15.65 26.49
CA SER A 108 -6.35 -16.32 25.65
C SER A 108 -5.75 -17.02 24.44
N ASP A 109 -6.36 -18.15 24.07
CA ASP A 109 -6.04 -18.86 22.82
C ASP A 109 -6.59 -18.15 21.57
N THR A 110 -7.38 -17.09 21.76
CA THR A 110 -8.00 -16.28 20.71
C THR A 110 -7.41 -14.88 20.66
N GLU A 111 -7.13 -14.39 19.46
CA GLU A 111 -6.69 -13.01 19.20
C GLU A 111 -7.76 -12.01 19.69
N PRO A 112 -7.40 -10.99 20.49
CA PRO A 112 -8.32 -10.00 21.00
C PRO A 112 -8.75 -9.03 19.89
N ASP A 113 -9.92 -8.42 20.07
CA ASP A 113 -10.36 -7.32 19.21
C ASP A 113 -9.38 -6.14 19.32
N PRO A 114 -9.12 -5.42 18.20
CA PRO A 114 -8.18 -4.29 18.19
C PRO A 114 -8.63 -3.18 19.14
N SER A 115 -7.70 -2.62 19.90
CA SER A 115 -7.98 -1.51 20.81
C SER A 115 -8.28 -0.21 20.05
N SER A 116 -8.83 0.79 20.75
CA SER A 116 -9.05 2.12 20.17
C SER A 116 -7.74 2.79 19.70
N VAL A 117 -6.62 2.50 20.38
CA VAL A 117 -5.28 2.94 19.98
C VAL A 117 -4.86 2.24 18.69
N ASP A 118 -5.12 0.94 18.57
CA ASP A 118 -4.76 0.16 17.38
C ASP A 118 -5.55 0.64 16.15
N LEU A 119 -6.86 0.86 16.30
CA LEU A 119 -7.72 1.38 15.23
C LEU A 119 -7.27 2.78 14.78
N ARG A 120 -6.88 3.63 15.73
CA ARG A 120 -6.34 4.96 15.43
C ARG A 120 -5.01 4.88 14.67
N ASN A 121 -4.07 4.08 15.16
CA ASN A 121 -2.80 3.86 14.49
C ASN A 121 -2.99 3.27 13.09
N GLN A 122 -3.98 2.38 12.92
CA GLN A 122 -4.36 1.85 11.61
C GLN A 122 -4.89 2.96 10.68
N ALA A 123 -5.73 3.86 11.19
CA ALA A 123 -6.20 5.00 10.41
C ALA A 123 -5.04 5.91 9.97
N HIS A 124 -4.08 6.20 10.86
CA HIS A 124 -2.90 6.99 10.49
C HIS A 124 -2.05 6.30 9.43
N ARG A 125 -1.88 4.98 9.53
CA ARG A 125 -1.18 4.19 8.51
C ARG A 125 -1.83 4.32 7.14
N LEU A 126 -3.15 4.26 7.05
CA LEU A 126 -3.87 4.44 5.78
C LEU A 126 -3.65 5.84 5.19
N ILE A 127 -3.59 6.87 6.03
CA ILE A 127 -3.29 8.24 5.58
C ILE A 127 -1.86 8.31 5.02
N TRP A 128 -0.89 7.69 5.70
CA TRP A 128 0.48 7.68 5.22
C TRP A 128 0.66 6.83 3.95
N ASP A 129 -0.08 5.73 3.82
CA ASP A 129 -0.13 4.93 2.60
C ASP A 129 -0.73 5.74 1.44
N ALA A 130 -1.71 6.62 1.71
CA ALA A 130 -2.25 7.52 0.70
C ALA A 130 -1.21 8.57 0.23
N LEU A 131 -0.40 9.12 1.15
CA LEU A 131 0.73 9.98 0.77
C LEU A 131 1.73 9.23 -0.12
N ASP A 132 2.13 8.04 0.30
CA ASP A 132 3.06 7.20 -0.47
C ASP A 132 2.49 6.86 -1.85
N TYR A 133 1.18 6.66 -1.94
CA TYR A 133 0.49 6.41 -3.19
C TYR A 133 0.61 7.60 -4.14
N ILE A 134 0.32 8.82 -3.67
CA ILE A 134 0.41 10.05 -4.47
C ILE A 134 1.85 10.25 -4.98
N VAL A 135 2.84 10.15 -4.09
CA VAL A 135 4.25 10.28 -4.48
C VAL A 135 4.64 9.21 -5.50
N SER A 136 4.15 7.98 -5.34
CA SER A 136 4.42 6.88 -6.26
C SER A 136 3.78 7.09 -7.64
N VAL A 137 2.59 7.70 -7.70
CA VAL A 137 1.90 8.04 -8.95
C VAL A 137 2.59 9.19 -9.67
N GLU A 138 3.07 10.20 -8.96
CA GLU A 138 3.74 11.39 -9.53
C GLU A 138 5.23 11.19 -9.84
N ALA A 139 5.87 10.13 -9.32
CA ALA A 139 7.30 9.92 -9.52
C ALA A 139 7.71 9.81 -11.00
N ASP A 140 8.91 10.28 -11.37
CA ASP A 140 9.44 10.13 -12.74
C ASP A 140 9.53 8.66 -13.20
N ALA A 141 9.84 7.78 -12.25
CA ALA A 141 9.91 6.35 -12.47
C ALA A 141 9.41 5.59 -11.24
N PHE A 142 8.53 4.61 -11.46
CA PHE A 142 8.02 3.74 -10.41
C PHE A 142 8.57 2.33 -10.55
N PHE A 143 9.06 1.79 -9.44
CA PHE A 143 9.51 0.40 -9.33
C PHE A 143 8.61 -0.32 -8.32
N PRO A 144 7.77 -1.27 -8.75
CA PRO A 144 6.84 -1.94 -7.85
C PRO A 144 7.62 -2.84 -6.90
N GLY A 145 7.21 -2.83 -5.63
CA GLY A 145 7.66 -3.80 -4.64
C GLY A 145 6.91 -5.12 -4.83
N PHE A 146 6.11 -5.49 -3.85
CA PHE A 146 5.25 -6.65 -3.97
C PHE A 146 3.89 -6.31 -4.65
N HIS A 147 3.71 -6.69 -5.93
CA HIS A 147 2.46 -6.82 -6.69
C HIS A 147 1.95 -8.28 -6.90
N ASN A 148 0.65 -8.56 -6.93
CA ASN A 148 0.04 -9.87 -7.19
C ASN A 148 0.53 -10.97 -6.22
N ASP A 149 0.03 -10.91 -4.99
CA ASP A 149 0.28 -11.87 -3.91
C ASP A 149 -0.52 -13.18 -4.03
N GLY A 150 -1.42 -13.27 -5.03
CA GLY A 150 -2.34 -14.39 -5.21
C GLY A 150 -3.61 -14.29 -4.37
N SER A 151 -3.82 -13.21 -3.61
CA SER A 151 -5.07 -12.96 -2.88
C SER A 151 -6.26 -12.66 -3.81
N GLY A 152 -5.97 -12.27 -5.05
CA GLY A 152 -6.96 -11.82 -6.03
C GLY A 152 -7.39 -10.36 -5.84
N TRP A 153 -6.93 -9.68 -4.77
CA TRP A 153 -7.18 -8.28 -4.52
C TRP A 153 -6.03 -7.40 -5.04
N PRO A 154 -6.31 -6.14 -5.40
CA PRO A 154 -5.26 -5.27 -5.90
C PRO A 154 -4.46 -4.76 -4.70
N ASP A 155 -3.15 -5.01 -4.70
CA ASP A 155 -2.24 -4.42 -3.74
C ASP A 155 -1.79 -3.01 -4.17
N PHE A 156 -1.11 -2.33 -3.25
CA PHE A 156 -0.58 -0.98 -3.44
C PHE A 156 0.17 -0.83 -4.77
N SER A 157 1.11 -1.75 -5.06
CA SER A 157 1.92 -1.68 -6.27
C SER A 157 1.08 -1.85 -7.53
N SER A 158 0.09 -2.76 -7.50
CA SER A 158 -0.81 -3.02 -8.63
C SER A 158 -1.69 -1.81 -8.93
N LEU A 159 -2.20 -1.13 -7.89
CA LEU A 159 -2.99 0.10 -8.03
C LEU A 159 -2.16 1.25 -8.62
N VAL A 160 -0.95 1.49 -8.12
CA VAL A 160 -0.07 2.53 -8.65
C VAL A 160 0.27 2.26 -10.12
N MET A 161 0.59 1.01 -10.47
CA MET A 161 0.92 0.64 -11.85
C MET A 161 -0.25 0.85 -12.83
N GLY A 162 -1.48 0.60 -12.39
CA GLY A 162 -2.70 0.84 -13.18
C GLY A 162 -2.96 2.33 -13.34
N HIS A 163 -2.96 3.07 -12.24
CA HIS A 163 -3.20 4.51 -12.21
C HIS A 163 -2.18 5.28 -13.06
N ARG A 164 -0.89 5.04 -12.86
CA ARG A 164 0.16 5.69 -13.66
C ARG A 164 -0.02 5.47 -15.15
N LEU A 165 -0.49 4.31 -15.56
CA LEU A 165 -0.70 4.04 -16.98
C LEU A 165 -1.97 4.70 -17.53
N TYR A 166 -3.00 4.81 -16.70
CA TYR A 166 -4.24 5.49 -17.06
C TYR A 166 -4.04 7.00 -17.22
N GLU A 167 -3.44 7.67 -16.24
CA GLU A 167 -3.25 9.12 -16.27
C GLU A 167 -1.99 9.54 -17.05
N SER A 168 -0.91 8.78 -16.90
CA SER A 168 0.42 9.16 -17.39
C SER A 168 1.12 8.01 -18.11
N ALA A 169 0.54 7.55 -19.23
CA ALA A 169 1.04 6.39 -19.98
C ALA A 169 2.52 6.51 -20.43
N SER A 170 3.06 7.73 -20.53
CA SER A 170 4.47 8.00 -20.84
C SER A 170 5.41 7.83 -19.64
N SER A 171 4.89 7.83 -18.42
CA SER A 171 5.67 7.72 -17.19
C SER A 171 6.26 6.31 -17.03
N LYS A 172 7.54 6.26 -16.67
CA LYS A 172 8.27 4.99 -16.57
C LYS A 172 7.70 4.17 -15.40
N THR A 173 7.19 2.99 -15.72
CA THR A 173 6.63 2.07 -14.72
C THR A 173 7.18 0.68 -14.99
N TYR A 174 8.15 0.26 -14.18
CA TYR A 174 8.80 -1.03 -14.34
C TYR A 174 7.84 -2.16 -13.97
N ARG A 175 7.89 -3.28 -14.71
CA ARG A 175 7.02 -4.46 -14.46
C ARG A 175 7.85 -5.74 -14.40
N PRO A 176 8.84 -5.82 -13.50
CA PRO A 176 9.84 -6.89 -13.53
C PRO A 176 9.20 -8.27 -13.32
N ASP A 177 9.67 -9.28 -14.06
CA ASP A 177 9.37 -10.67 -13.74
C ASP A 177 10.14 -11.10 -12.50
N ARG A 178 9.41 -11.47 -11.45
CA ARG A 178 9.99 -11.94 -10.20
C ARG A 178 10.71 -13.26 -10.31
N ARG A 179 10.24 -14.17 -11.16
CA ARG A 179 10.90 -15.47 -11.34
C ARG A 179 12.28 -15.25 -11.92
N VAL A 180 12.37 -14.40 -12.94
CA VAL A 180 13.64 -13.98 -13.56
C VAL A 180 14.51 -13.23 -12.55
N LEU A 181 13.96 -12.29 -11.77
CA LEU A 181 14.72 -11.58 -10.75
C LEU A 181 15.26 -12.52 -9.67
N ALA A 182 14.48 -13.50 -9.21
CA ALA A 182 14.90 -14.48 -8.21
C ALA A 182 16.09 -15.32 -8.72
N GLU A 183 16.05 -15.77 -9.97
CA GLU A 183 17.17 -16.46 -10.61
C GLU A 183 18.41 -15.55 -10.69
N LEU A 184 18.24 -14.28 -11.06
CA LEU A 184 19.33 -13.31 -11.12
C LEU A 184 19.92 -12.99 -9.73
N PHE A 185 19.11 -12.99 -8.67
CA PHE A 185 19.57 -12.81 -7.31
C PHE A 185 20.30 -14.05 -6.78
N ASN A 186 19.85 -15.25 -7.12
CA ASN A 186 20.54 -16.49 -6.77
C ASN A 186 21.98 -16.54 -7.31
N VAL A 187 22.22 -16.00 -8.51
CA VAL A 187 23.57 -15.91 -9.11
C VAL A 187 24.54 -15.08 -8.26
N ILE A 188 24.03 -14.10 -7.50
CA ILE A 188 24.85 -13.19 -6.70
C ILE A 188 24.71 -13.42 -5.19
N HIS A 189 24.07 -14.51 -4.77
CA HIS A 189 23.76 -14.77 -3.37
C HIS A 189 25.01 -14.71 -2.46
N ASP A 190 26.13 -15.28 -2.92
CA ASP A 190 27.39 -15.34 -2.17
C ASP A 190 28.20 -14.02 -2.24
N ASN A 191 27.85 -13.09 -3.13
CA ASN A 191 28.64 -11.89 -3.43
C ASN A 191 27.77 -10.62 -3.55
N LEU A 192 26.82 -10.44 -2.63
CA LEU A 192 25.86 -9.33 -2.58
C LEU A 192 26.52 -7.94 -2.69
N TYR A 193 27.74 -7.79 -2.15
CA TYR A 193 28.45 -6.52 -2.08
C TYR A 193 29.43 -6.27 -3.24
N HIS A 194 29.66 -7.25 -4.13
CA HIS A 194 30.55 -7.11 -5.29
C HIS A 194 29.76 -7.03 -6.59
N HIS A 195 29.05 -5.91 -6.76
CA HIS A 195 28.22 -5.57 -7.92
C HIS A 195 29.03 -5.26 -9.21
N ASN A 196 30.29 -5.67 -9.30
CA ASN A 196 31.15 -5.38 -10.46
C ASN A 196 31.06 -6.42 -11.58
N ASN A 197 30.11 -7.37 -11.50
CA ASN A 197 29.81 -8.25 -12.62
C ASN A 197 29.06 -7.49 -13.73
N ARG A 198 29.82 -6.96 -14.69
CA ARG A 198 29.31 -6.22 -15.86
C ARG A 198 28.29 -7.03 -16.66
N THR A 199 28.42 -8.36 -16.67
CA THR A 199 27.51 -9.28 -17.34
C THR A 199 26.15 -9.31 -16.64
N TRP A 200 26.14 -9.47 -15.31
CA TRP A 200 24.90 -9.46 -14.52
C TRP A 200 24.16 -8.12 -14.66
N LYS A 201 24.86 -6.99 -14.53
CA LYS A 201 24.29 -5.64 -14.71
C LYS A 201 23.64 -5.46 -16.08
N ARG A 202 24.20 -6.07 -17.13
CA ARG A 202 23.64 -6.04 -18.49
C ARG A 202 22.36 -6.86 -18.58
N VAL A 203 22.35 -8.08 -18.03
CA VAL A 203 21.18 -8.96 -18.06
C VAL A 203 20.01 -8.36 -17.27
N VAL A 204 20.25 -7.84 -16.07
CA VAL A 204 19.23 -7.15 -15.27
C VAL A 204 18.67 -5.95 -16.04
N ARG A 205 19.54 -5.15 -16.68
CA ARG A 205 19.10 -3.99 -17.46
C ARG A 205 18.27 -4.38 -18.67
N GLU A 206 18.67 -5.44 -19.38
CA GLU A 206 17.92 -5.97 -20.50
C GLU A 206 16.52 -6.41 -20.07
N HIS A 207 16.42 -7.14 -18.94
CA HIS A 207 15.14 -7.54 -18.35
C HIS A 207 14.26 -6.34 -17.99
N LEU A 208 14.82 -5.35 -17.31
CA LEU A 208 14.07 -4.16 -16.91
C LEU A 208 13.61 -3.34 -18.13
N ASN A 209 14.42 -3.25 -19.18
CA ASN A 209 14.03 -2.59 -20.42
C ASN A 209 12.93 -3.36 -21.16
N LYS A 210 12.99 -4.70 -21.19
CA LYS A 210 11.88 -5.53 -21.71
C LYS A 210 10.61 -5.32 -20.91
N SER A 211 10.69 -5.15 -19.59
CA SER A 211 9.51 -4.87 -18.76
C SER A 211 8.85 -3.51 -19.01
N LEU A 212 9.59 -2.54 -19.56
CA LEU A 212 9.04 -1.26 -20.01
C LEU A 212 8.45 -1.32 -21.42
N SER A 213 8.84 -2.31 -22.22
CA SER A 213 8.34 -2.48 -23.59
C SER A 213 6.94 -3.11 -23.61
N GLU A 214 6.36 -3.20 -24.80
CA GLU A 214 5.06 -3.83 -25.07
C GLU A 214 4.94 -5.20 -24.41
N ASP A 215 5.98 -6.05 -24.49
CA ASP A 215 5.97 -7.40 -23.91
C ASP A 215 5.68 -7.38 -22.40
N GLY A 216 6.24 -6.40 -21.67
CA GLY A 216 5.95 -6.21 -20.24
C GLY A 216 4.51 -5.79 -19.97
N LEU A 217 3.95 -4.95 -20.85
CA LEU A 217 2.56 -4.50 -20.80
C LEU A 217 1.59 -5.64 -21.11
N ILE A 218 1.84 -6.45 -22.14
CA ILE A 218 1.01 -7.61 -22.49
C ILE A 218 0.97 -8.59 -21.32
N ARG A 219 2.15 -8.89 -20.76
CA ARG A 219 2.28 -9.81 -19.64
C ARG A 219 1.47 -9.34 -18.44
N GLN A 220 1.59 -8.06 -18.07
CA GLN A 220 0.85 -7.50 -16.94
C GLN A 220 -0.65 -7.43 -17.21
N SER A 221 -1.07 -7.07 -18.43
CA SER A 221 -2.47 -7.04 -18.85
C SER A 221 -3.12 -8.41 -18.63
N LEU A 222 -2.49 -9.49 -19.11
CA LEU A 222 -3.00 -10.85 -18.95
C LEU A 222 -3.06 -11.33 -17.49
N LEU A 223 -2.13 -10.87 -16.64
CA LEU A 223 -2.11 -11.25 -15.22
C LEU A 223 -3.14 -10.47 -14.38
N SER A 224 -3.36 -9.19 -14.69
CA SER A 224 -4.24 -8.29 -13.95
C SER A 224 -5.71 -8.38 -14.37
N LYS A 225 -5.99 -8.58 -15.67
CA LYS A 225 -7.36 -8.65 -16.25
C LYS A 225 -8.33 -9.55 -15.48
N PRO A 226 -7.96 -10.77 -15.03
CA PRO A 226 -8.90 -11.63 -14.31
C PRO A 226 -9.12 -11.24 -12.85
N THR A 227 -8.31 -10.33 -12.29
CA THR A 227 -8.34 -10.03 -10.86
C THR A 227 -9.06 -8.72 -10.57
N THR A 228 -8.67 -7.63 -11.21
CA THR A 228 -9.10 -6.29 -10.78
C THR A 228 -9.08 -5.27 -11.93
N PHE A 229 -10.16 -4.49 -12.04
CA PHE A 229 -10.29 -3.42 -13.03
C PHE A 229 -9.27 -2.29 -12.80
N LEU A 230 -9.09 -1.85 -11.56
CA LEU A 230 -8.23 -0.71 -11.21
C LEU A 230 -6.74 -0.96 -11.45
N SER A 231 -6.29 -2.22 -11.39
CA SER A 231 -4.90 -2.56 -11.72
C SER A 231 -4.72 -2.97 -13.18
N HIS A 232 -5.82 -3.07 -13.93
CA HIS A 232 -5.76 -3.45 -15.33
C HIS A 232 -5.15 -2.30 -16.15
N PRO A 233 -4.02 -2.54 -16.84
CA PRO A 233 -3.25 -1.48 -17.45
C PRO A 233 -3.91 -0.83 -18.67
N LEU A 234 -4.97 -1.42 -19.22
CA LEU A 234 -5.56 -0.96 -20.47
C LEU A 234 -6.99 -0.45 -20.21
N PRO A 235 -7.37 0.72 -20.74
CA PRO A 235 -8.75 1.22 -20.69
C PRO A 235 -9.61 0.46 -21.72
N GLU A 236 -9.69 -0.86 -21.58
CA GLU A 236 -10.53 -1.72 -22.41
C GLU A 236 -11.90 -1.90 -21.79
N CYS A 237 -12.91 -2.08 -22.65
CA CYS A 237 -14.14 -2.71 -22.21
C CYS A 237 -13.84 -4.18 -21.87
N SER A 238 -14.36 -4.68 -20.74
CA SER A 238 -14.19 -6.10 -20.37
C SER A 238 -14.83 -7.06 -21.38
N CYS A 239 -15.75 -6.56 -22.20
CA CYS A 239 -16.49 -7.31 -23.18
C CYS A 239 -16.77 -6.45 -24.42
N ARG A 240 -17.02 -7.11 -25.55
CA ARG A 240 -17.32 -6.48 -26.83
C ARG A 240 -18.82 -6.54 -27.13
N ILE A 241 -19.37 -5.46 -27.65
CA ILE A 241 -20.71 -5.48 -28.27
C ILE A 241 -20.54 -5.96 -29.71
N PRO A 242 -21.33 -6.95 -30.19
CA PRO A 242 -21.16 -7.56 -31.51
C PRO A 242 -21.21 -6.56 -32.68
N SER A 243 -21.83 -5.39 -32.48
CA SER A 243 -21.93 -4.31 -33.48
C SER A 243 -20.72 -3.36 -33.55
N ALA A 244 -19.75 -3.44 -32.63
CA ALA A 244 -18.59 -2.55 -32.61
C ALA A 244 -17.47 -3.05 -33.55
N GLU A 245 -16.81 -2.13 -34.25
CA GLU A 245 -15.63 -2.41 -35.09
C GLU A 245 -14.54 -3.10 -34.26
N VAL A 246 -13.91 -4.14 -34.83
CA VAL A 246 -12.85 -4.90 -34.14
C VAL A 246 -11.66 -3.96 -33.94
N PRO A 247 -11.20 -3.70 -32.69
CA PRO A 247 -9.95 -2.99 -32.47
C PRO A 247 -8.82 -3.69 -33.22
N LYS A 248 -7.89 -2.93 -33.80
CA LYS A 248 -6.72 -3.50 -34.48
C LYS A 248 -5.98 -4.42 -33.49
N GLN A 249 -5.86 -5.70 -33.83
CA GLN A 249 -5.17 -6.68 -33.00
C GLN A 249 -3.71 -6.29 -32.82
N VAL A 250 -3.32 -5.96 -31.60
CA VAL A 250 -1.91 -5.73 -31.25
C VAL A 250 -1.35 -7.04 -30.70
N LYS A 251 -0.40 -7.62 -31.42
CA LYS A 251 0.23 -8.91 -31.10
C LYS A 251 1.66 -8.66 -30.64
N GLY A 252 2.00 -9.09 -29.43
CA GLY A 252 3.39 -9.02 -28.96
C GLY A 252 4.28 -10.07 -29.59
N ASN A 253 5.57 -9.97 -29.28
CA ASN A 253 6.60 -10.86 -29.82
C ASN A 253 6.36 -12.32 -29.43
N ASP A 254 5.77 -12.55 -28.25
CA ASP A 254 5.39 -13.87 -27.72
C ASP A 254 4.13 -14.46 -28.39
N GLY A 255 3.56 -13.75 -29.36
CA GLY A 255 2.38 -14.17 -30.11
C GLY A 255 1.04 -14.01 -29.40
N ARG A 256 1.05 -13.41 -28.20
CA ARG A 256 -0.15 -13.07 -27.41
C ARG A 256 -0.73 -11.73 -27.84
N PHE A 257 -2.05 -11.62 -27.78
CA PHE A 257 -2.77 -10.40 -28.16
C PHE A 257 -3.02 -9.51 -26.94
N LEU A 258 -2.80 -8.21 -27.08
CA LEU A 258 -3.21 -7.17 -26.12
C LEU A 258 -4.71 -6.88 -26.24
N HIS A 259 -5.15 -6.53 -27.45
CA HIS A 259 -6.54 -6.14 -27.76
C HIS A 259 -7.18 -7.08 -28.80
N GLY A 260 -8.51 -7.27 -28.72
CA GLY A 260 -9.31 -7.91 -29.79
C GLY A 260 -9.68 -9.38 -29.59
N GLY A 261 -9.65 -9.88 -28.35
CA GLY A 261 -10.10 -11.22 -27.96
C GLY A 261 -11.11 -11.23 -26.81
N GLU A 262 -11.79 -10.11 -26.56
CA GLU A 262 -12.81 -9.96 -25.51
C GLU A 262 -14.07 -10.78 -25.82
N ASP A 263 -14.69 -11.33 -24.79
CA ASP A 263 -15.97 -12.03 -24.88
C ASP A 263 -17.11 -11.06 -25.24
N GLU A 264 -18.19 -11.57 -25.82
CA GLU A 264 -19.37 -10.75 -26.07
C GLU A 264 -20.03 -10.33 -24.76
N CYS A 265 -20.41 -9.05 -24.67
CA CYS A 265 -21.09 -8.54 -23.49
C CYS A 265 -22.40 -9.29 -23.24
N PRO A 266 -22.78 -9.55 -21.97
CA PRO A 266 -24.09 -10.10 -21.63
C PRO A 266 -25.23 -9.33 -22.30
N ARG A 267 -26.28 -10.04 -22.72
CA ARG A 267 -27.42 -9.46 -23.48
C ARG A 267 -28.09 -8.27 -22.80
N TRP A 268 -28.11 -8.22 -21.46
CA TRP A 268 -28.71 -7.11 -20.71
C TRP A 268 -27.95 -5.78 -20.87
N MET A 269 -26.64 -5.81 -21.15
CA MET A 269 -25.84 -4.61 -21.45
C MET A 269 -25.96 -4.17 -22.92
N GLN A 270 -26.48 -5.03 -23.80
CA GLN A 270 -26.66 -4.70 -25.21
C GLN A 270 -27.92 -3.85 -25.43
N LEU A 271 -28.95 -4.03 -24.59
CA LEU A 271 -30.25 -3.36 -24.69
C LEU A 271 -30.21 -1.87 -24.32
N SER A 272 -29.34 -1.47 -23.37
CA SER A 272 -29.17 -0.06 -22.95
C SER A 272 -28.66 0.86 -24.07
N GLN A 273 -28.11 0.29 -25.16
CA GLN A 273 -27.66 1.04 -26.33
C GLN A 273 -28.76 1.20 -27.40
N GLU A 274 -29.78 0.33 -27.40
CA GLU A 274 -30.96 0.48 -28.26
C GLU A 274 -31.88 1.60 -27.73
N ASP A 275 -31.98 1.75 -26.40
CA ASP A 275 -32.74 2.85 -25.78
C ASP A 275 -32.13 4.23 -26.09
N THR A 276 -30.80 4.36 -26.09
CA THR A 276 -30.11 5.63 -26.39
C THR A 276 -30.12 6.00 -27.88
N ARG A 277 -30.19 5.03 -28.79
CA ARG A 277 -30.39 5.30 -30.23
C ARG A 277 -31.81 5.75 -30.55
N SER A 278 -32.78 5.36 -29.73
CA SER A 278 -34.20 5.67 -29.90
C SER A 278 -34.55 7.10 -29.50
N GLU A 279 -33.77 7.73 -28.61
CA GLU A 279 -33.96 9.12 -28.19
C GLU A 279 -33.28 10.14 -29.12
N SER A 280 -32.24 9.76 -29.85
CA SER A 280 -31.50 10.65 -30.76
C SER A 280 -32.12 10.83 -32.16
N ALA A 281 -33.30 10.25 -32.43
CA ALA A 281 -33.91 10.19 -33.77
C ALA A 281 -35.25 10.92 -33.91
N VAL A 282 -35.66 11.76 -32.94
CA VAL A 282 -36.97 12.45 -32.99
C VAL A 282 -36.82 13.95 -32.70
N VAL A 283 -36.98 14.73 -33.79
CA VAL A 283 -37.30 16.17 -33.92
C VAL A 283 -36.14 17.19 -33.96
N GLU A 284 -35.73 17.55 -35.18
CA GLU A 284 -35.55 18.97 -35.52
C GLU A 284 -36.92 19.58 -35.82
N GLU A 285 -37.30 20.63 -35.07
CA GLU A 285 -37.99 21.86 -35.50
C GLU A 285 -38.61 22.62 -34.29
N GLY A 286 -38.00 23.76 -33.93
CA GLY A 286 -38.74 24.99 -33.58
C GLY A 286 -39.06 25.35 -32.11
N SER A 287 -38.28 26.32 -31.58
CA SER A 287 -38.65 27.42 -30.65
C SER A 287 -38.46 27.24 -29.12
N ASP A 288 -37.41 27.92 -28.64
CA ASP A 288 -37.23 28.68 -27.39
C ASP A 288 -37.93 28.22 -26.09
N ASP A 289 -37.13 27.71 -25.14
CA ASP A 289 -36.99 28.38 -23.84
C ASP A 289 -35.70 27.98 -23.11
N ASN A 290 -35.21 28.95 -22.35
CA ASN A 290 -33.88 29.12 -21.79
C ASN A 290 -33.66 28.34 -20.47
N SER A 291 -32.62 27.51 -20.38
CA SER A 291 -31.88 27.29 -19.13
C SER A 291 -30.53 26.63 -19.39
N GLU A 292 -29.47 27.42 -19.36
CA GLU A 292 -28.10 26.97 -19.09
C GLU A 292 -28.07 26.23 -17.75
N SER A 293 -27.60 24.98 -17.72
CA SER A 293 -27.24 24.32 -16.46
C SER A 293 -25.73 24.37 -16.31
N GLU A 294 -25.33 25.25 -15.41
CA GLU A 294 -23.98 25.58 -14.97
C GLU A 294 -23.24 24.35 -14.45
N TYR A 295 -21.98 24.23 -14.87
CA TYR A 295 -21.00 23.36 -14.22
C TYR A 295 -20.57 24.02 -12.91
N GLU A 296 -20.97 23.48 -11.76
CA GLU A 296 -20.41 23.90 -10.47
C GLU A 296 -18.98 23.36 -10.34
N ASN A 297 -18.04 24.28 -10.54
CA ASN A 297 -16.64 24.19 -10.20
C ASN A 297 -16.47 24.67 -8.76
N ASP A 298 -16.14 23.76 -7.84
CA ASP A 298 -15.87 24.07 -6.44
C ASP A 298 -14.51 24.81 -6.34
N GLY A 299 -14.57 26.13 -6.41
CA GLY A 299 -13.46 27.03 -6.12
C GLY A 299 -13.69 27.75 -4.81
N VAL A 300 -13.00 27.34 -3.75
CA VAL A 300 -12.96 28.09 -2.49
C VAL A 300 -11.63 28.83 -2.42
N GLU A 301 -11.64 30.10 -2.85
CA GLU A 301 -10.62 31.07 -2.47
C GLU A 301 -10.84 31.55 -1.04
N GLN A 302 -9.71 31.78 -0.39
CA GLN A 302 -9.51 32.28 0.96
C GLN A 302 -10.10 33.69 1.13
N GLN A 303 -10.69 33.96 2.29
CA GLN A 303 -10.71 35.32 2.82
C GLN A 303 -10.56 35.32 4.35
N GLU A 304 -9.60 36.13 4.79
CA GLU A 304 -9.15 36.37 6.15
C GLU A 304 -10.25 36.99 7.03
N SER A 305 -10.25 36.64 8.32
CA SER A 305 -10.77 37.51 9.36
C SER A 305 -9.92 37.39 10.63
N ASP A 306 -9.18 38.45 10.94
CA ASP A 306 -8.67 38.78 12.26
C ASP A 306 -9.83 39.12 13.21
N ASP A 307 -9.88 38.53 14.41
CA ASP A 307 -9.62 39.27 15.66
C ASP A 307 -9.77 38.40 16.94
N SER A 308 -8.63 38.25 17.61
CA SER A 308 -8.35 38.44 19.05
C SER A 308 -9.10 37.72 20.21
N ARG A 309 -8.23 37.21 21.12
CA ARG A 309 -8.32 37.03 22.60
C ARG A 309 -8.85 35.71 23.19
N GLY A 310 -7.95 35.00 23.90
CA GLY A 310 -8.39 34.01 24.91
C GLY A 310 -7.35 33.12 25.59
N ARG A 311 -6.24 33.68 26.08
CA ARG A 311 -5.28 33.16 27.09
C ARG A 311 -5.75 31.98 27.99
N SER A 312 -4.92 30.92 28.06
CA SER A 312 -4.65 29.98 29.20
C SER A 312 -4.52 28.55 28.67
N GLY A 313 -3.54 27.71 28.97
CA GLY A 313 -2.48 27.73 29.96
C GLY A 313 -1.52 26.56 29.69
N LEU A 314 -0.30 26.73 30.18
CA LEU A 314 0.84 25.83 30.12
C LEU A 314 0.50 24.43 30.69
N THR A 315 0.83 23.37 29.96
CA THR A 315 1.21 22.09 30.60
C THR A 315 2.17 21.33 29.68
N GLU A 316 3.35 21.05 30.23
CA GLU A 316 4.48 20.35 29.62
C GLU A 316 4.09 18.93 29.20
N ILE A 317 4.46 18.54 27.98
CA ILE A 317 4.39 17.15 27.49
C ILE A 317 5.78 16.54 27.71
N PRO A 318 5.93 15.38 28.39
CA PRO A 318 7.22 14.72 28.54
C PRO A 318 7.67 14.14 27.18
N MET A 319 8.96 14.34 26.89
CA MET A 319 9.65 13.81 25.72
C MET A 319 9.64 12.29 25.71
N ASP A 320 9.26 11.68 24.58
CA ASP A 320 9.54 10.27 24.31
C ASP A 320 11.05 10.10 24.15
N GLN A 321 11.62 9.31 25.06
CA GLN A 321 13.01 8.90 25.06
C GLN A 321 13.10 7.65 24.20
N GLU A 322 13.87 7.71 23.11
CA GLU A 322 14.19 6.55 22.28
C GLU A 322 15.05 5.59 23.11
N ASP A 323 14.46 4.52 23.64
CA ASP A 323 15.19 3.47 24.35
C ASP A 323 15.98 2.61 23.36
N GLU A 324 17.26 2.95 23.26
CA GLU A 324 18.31 2.18 22.64
C GLU A 324 18.57 0.90 23.46
N TRP A 325 18.26 -0.27 22.88
CA TRP A 325 18.43 -1.57 23.54
C TRP A 325 19.91 -1.96 23.64
N ASP A 326 20.43 -2.11 24.86
CA ASP A 326 21.72 -2.74 25.16
C ASP A 326 21.61 -4.26 24.96
N PRO A 327 22.46 -4.89 24.13
CA PRO A 327 22.37 -6.33 23.81
C PRO A 327 22.86 -7.29 24.92
N ASN A 328 23.05 -6.84 26.17
CA ASN A 328 23.54 -7.70 27.26
C ASN A 328 22.65 -7.77 28.53
N ASP A 329 21.39 -7.36 28.48
CA ASP A 329 20.43 -7.62 29.58
C ASP A 329 19.63 -8.93 29.40
#